data_AF-A0A392U069-F1
#
_entry.id   AF-A0A392U069-F1
#
_cell.length_a   1.000
_cell.length_b   1.000
_cell.length_c   1.000
_cell.angle_alpha   90.00
_cell.angle_beta   90.00
_cell.angle_gamma   90.00
#
_symmetry.space_group_name_H-M   'P 1'
#
loop_
_entity.id
_entity.type
_entity.pdbx_description
1 polymer ?
#
loop_
_entity_poly.entity_id
_entity_poly.type
_entity_poly.pdbx_seq_one_letter_code
_entity_poly.pdbx_strand_id
1 'polypeptide(L)' 'MPFTDLEVSILRHLRLAPSQLHPNSLGFIRALELTADHLGLAPTLPLFFYTFRLQRSCPRGEKAKWKVPKGK' A
#
# COMPACT_ATOMS: atom_id res chain seq x y z
N MET A 1 17.43 -9.52 -0.78
CA MET A 1 16.52 -10.30 0.08
C MET A 1 15.29 -10.64 -0.73
N PRO A 2 14.84 -11.90 -0.75
CA PRO A 2 13.54 -12.27 -1.32
C PRO A 2 12.39 -11.66 -0.50
N PHE A 3 11.21 -11.54 -1.10
CA PHE A 3 10.00 -11.07 -0.41
C PHE A 3 9.58 -12.03 0.69
N THR A 4 9.07 -11.51 1.81
CA THR A 4 8.50 -12.32 2.90
C THR A 4 7.09 -12.81 2.54
N ASP A 5 6.61 -13.85 3.23
CA ASP A 5 5.26 -14.37 2.99
C ASP A 5 4.18 -13.30 3.21
N LEU A 6 4.39 -12.45 4.23
CA LEU A 6 3.55 -11.29 4.51
C LEU A 6 3.56 -10.28 3.35
N GLU A 7 4.73 -9.90 2.84
CA GLU A 7 4.86 -8.99 1.71
C GLU A 7 4.13 -9.53 0.48
N VAL A 8 4.32 -10.82 0.17
CA VAL A 8 3.62 -11.49 -0.94
C VAL A 8 2.11 -11.51 -0.72
N SER A 9 1.66 -11.77 0.51
CA SER A 9 0.24 -11.79 0.87
C SER A 9 -0.40 -10.41 0.71
N ILE A 10 0.27 -9.35 1.15
CA ILE A 10 -0.15 -7.95 0.98
C ILE A 10 -0.22 -7.57 -0.51
N LEU A 11 0.82 -7.90 -1.29
CA LEU A 11 0.85 -7.62 -2.72
C LEU A 11 -0.27 -8.35 -3.48
N ARG A 12 -0.51 -9.63 -3.16
CA ARG A 12 -1.61 -10.43 -3.72
C ARG A 12 -2.97 -9.84 -3.34
N HIS A 13 -3.16 -9.45 -2.09
CA HIS A 13 -4.40 -8.83 -1.63
C HIS A 13 -4.67 -7.50 -2.35
N LEU A 14 -3.62 -6.69 -2.57
CA LEU A 14 -3.71 -5.42 -3.28
C LEU A 14 -3.76 -5.56 -4.80
N ARG A 15 -3.49 -6.77 -5.32
CA ARG A 15 -3.29 -7.07 -6.75
C ARG A 15 -2.23 -6.16 -7.39
N LEU A 16 -1.15 -5.88 -6.65
CA LEU A 16 -0.05 -5.04 -7.11
C LEU A 16 1.15 -5.90 -7.49
N ALA A 17 1.80 -5.54 -8.60
CA ALA A 17 3.15 -6.03 -8.87
C ALA A 17 4.14 -5.38 -7.89
N PRO A 18 5.23 -6.06 -7.51
CA PRO A 18 6.23 -5.49 -6.60
C PRO A 18 6.80 -4.15 -7.07
N SER A 19 6.88 -3.94 -8.39
CA SER A 19 7.31 -2.69 -9.03
C SER A 19 6.33 -1.53 -8.88
N GLN A 20 5.06 -1.81 -8.56
CA GLN A 20 4.03 -0.79 -8.34
C GLN A 20 3.97 -0.34 -6.87
N LEU A 21 4.60 -1.10 -5.97
CA LEU A 21 4.68 -0.72 -4.57
C LEU A 21 5.78 0.33 -4.41
N HIS A 22 5.43 1.50 -3.86
CA HIS A 22 6.42 2.55 -3.60
C HIS A 22 7.49 2.03 -2.62
N PRO A 23 8.79 2.31 -2.83
CA PRO A 23 9.86 1.84 -1.95
C PRO A 23 9.63 2.17 -0.47
N ASN A 24 9.03 3.33 -0.19
CA ASN A 24 8.63 3.73 1.16
C ASN A 24 7.59 2.78 1.78
N SER A 25 6.61 2.31 0.98
CA SER A 25 5.58 1.37 1.44
C SER A 25 6.16 0.00 1.77
N LEU A 26 7.19 -0.45 1.04
CA LEU A 26 7.88 -1.70 1.36
C LEU A 26 8.62 -1.59 2.70
N GLY A 27 9.23 -0.43 2.99
CA GLY A 27 9.85 -0.15 4.29
C GLY A 27 8.86 -0.27 5.45
N PHE A 28 7.62 0.21 5.27
CA PHE A 28 6.57 0.09 6.27
C PHE A 28 6.13 -1.35 6.53
N ILE A 29 6.03 -2.18 5.48
CA ILE A 29 5.70 -3.61 5.64
C ILE A 29 6.79 -4.30 6.47
N ARG A 30 8.07 -4.05 6.17
CA ARG A 30 9.18 -4.64 6.92
C ARG A 30 9.27 -4.13 8.36
N ALA A 31 8.99 -2.85 8.59
CA ALA A 31 8.95 -2.31 9.94
C ALA A 31 7.83 -2.98 10.77
N LEU A 32 6.66 -3.23 10.17
CA LEU A 32 5.57 -3.95 10.82
C LEU A 32 5.98 -5.39 11.16
N GLU A 33 6.62 -6.09 10.23
CA GLU A 33 7.08 -7.47 10.43
C GLU A 33 8.10 -7.56 11.57
N LEU A 34 9.11 -6.68 11.58
CA LEU A 34 10.09 -6.59 12.68
C LEU A 34 9.44 -6.20 14.01
N THR A 35 8.48 -5.28 13.99
CA THR A 35 7.78 -4.84 15.22
C THR A 35 6.90 -5.96 15.78
N ALA A 36 6.22 -6.70 14.91
CA ALA A 36 5.39 -7.83 15.29
C ALA A 36 6.24 -8.96 15.87
N ASP A 37 7.37 -9.28 15.24
CA ASP A 37 8.36 -10.25 15.75
C ASP A 37 8.88 -9.84 17.14
N HIS A 38 9.24 -8.57 17.32
CA HIS A 38 9.70 -8.03 18.60
C HIS A 38 8.62 -8.10 19.70
N LEU A 39 7.35 -7.92 19.34
CA LEU A 39 6.21 -8.00 20.25
C LEU A 39 5.69 -9.44 20.46
N GLY A 40 6.25 -10.43 19.75
CA GLY A 40 5.72 -11.80 19.74
C GLY A 40 4.33 -11.93 19.10
N LEU A 41 3.97 -10.98 18.25
CA LEU A 41 2.70 -10.94 17.52
C LEU A 41 2.89 -11.48 16.10
N ALA A 42 1.84 -12.09 15.55
CA ALA A 42 1.82 -12.41 14.13
C ALA A 42 1.59 -11.11 13.32
N PRO A 43 2.47 -10.74 12.38
CA PRO A 43 2.16 -9.68 11.46
C PRO A 43 1.04 -10.16 10.53
N THR A 44 -0.07 -9.42 10.50
CA THR A 44 -1.26 -9.83 9.74
C THR A 44 -1.69 -8.76 8.75
N LEU A 45 -2.33 -9.20 7.66
CA LEU A 45 -2.96 -8.36 6.64
C LEU A 45 -3.89 -7.28 7.24
N PRO A 46 -4.83 -7.61 8.15
CA PRO A 46 -5.72 -6.61 8.74
C PRO A 46 -4.96 -5.59 9.59
N LEU A 47 -3.93 -6.03 10.31
CA LEU A 47 -3.11 -5.13 11.11
C LEU A 47 -2.38 -4.11 10.22
N PHE A 48 -1.84 -4.56 9.08
CA PHE A 48 -1.24 -3.67 8.09
C PHE A 48 -2.23 -2.62 7.55
N PHE A 49 -3.46 -3.02 7.20
CA PHE A 49 -4.47 -2.07 6.73
C PHE A 49 -5.06 -1.17 7.81
N TYR A 50 -5.02 -1.63 9.06
CA TYR A 50 -5.40 -0.83 10.22
C TYR A 50 -4.37 0.26 10.52
N THR A 51 -3.08 -0.08 10.51
CA THR A 51 -2.00 0.85 10.81
C THR A 51 -1.69 1.77 9.64
N PHE A 52 -1.73 1.25 8.40
CA PHE A 52 -1.44 2.01 7.20
C PHE A 52 -2.71 2.19 6.36
N ARG A 53 -3.20 3.43 6.33
CA ARG A 53 -4.20 3.84 5.33
C ARG A 53 -3.49 3.96 3.99
N LEU A 54 -3.59 2.90 3.18
CA LEU A 54 -2.97 2.87 1.85
C LEU A 54 -3.68 3.88 0.92
N GLN A 55 -3.12 5.07 0.76
CA GLN A 55 -3.57 6.00 -0.26
C GLN A 55 -2.99 5.54 -1.60
N ARG A 56 -3.85 4.99 -2.46
CA ARG A 56 -3.48 4.83 -3.87
C ARG A 56 -3.29 6.22 -4.43
N SER A 57 -2.06 6.54 -4.86
CA SER A 57 -1.87 7.69 -5.72
C SER A 57 -2.69 7.45 -6.98
N CYS A 58 -3.70 8.28 -7.23
CA CYS A 58 -4.37 8.28 -8.51
C CYS A 58 -3.28 8.44 -9.58
N PRO A 59 -3.28 7.64 -10.66
CA PRO A 59 -2.32 7.83 -11.73
C PRO A 59 -2.40 9.29 -12.16
N ARG A 60 -1.25 9.97 -12.15
CA ARG A 60 -1.06 11.39 -12.49
C ARG A 60 -1.46 11.60 -13.96
N GLY A 61 -2.76 11.64 -14.22
CA GLY A 61 -3.34 11.50 -15.55
C GLY A 61 -4.85 11.67 -15.61
N GLU A 62 -5.59 11.49 -14.51
CA GLU A 62 -7.00 11.88 -14.45
C GLU A 62 -7.09 13.40 -14.27
N LYS A 63 -6.92 14.12 -15.38
CA LYS A 63 -7.33 15.51 -15.49
C LYS A 63 -8.83 15.54 -15.20
N ALA A 64 -9.21 16.00 -14.01
CA ALA A 64 -10.58 16.40 -13.74
C ALA A 64 -10.99 17.40 -14.84
N LYS A 65 -11.74 16.92 -15.85
CA LYS A 65 -12.45 17.79 -16.78
C LYS A 65 -13.60 18.40 -16.00
N TRP A 66 -13.29 19.40 -15.18
CA TRP A 66 -14.27 20.41 -14.80
C TRP A 66 -14.80 20.99 -16.12
N LYS A 67 -16.03 20.59 -16.49
CA LYS A 67 -16.74 21.28 -17.55
C LYS A 67 -17.11 22.65 -17.01
N VAL A 68 -16.45 23.68 -17.53
CA VAL A 68 -16.90 25.07 -17.39
C VAL A 68 -18.32 25.16 -17.94
N PRO A 69 -19.33 25.59 -17.14
CA PRO A 69 -20.65 25.89 -17.67
C PRO A 69 -20.54 27.13 -18.56
N LYS A 70 -20.94 27.00 -19.82
CA LYS A 70 -20.96 28.09 -20.80
C LYS A 70 -22.17 28.97 -20.50
N GLY A 71 -21.91 30.19 -20.01
CA GLY A 71 -22.93 31.21 -19.77
C GLY A 71 -23.63 31.61 -21.07
N LYS A 72 -24.94 31.89 -20.95
CA LYS A 72 -25.79 32.48 -22.00
C LYS A 72 -25.60 33.98 -22.05
#